data_AF-E4PQP4-F1
#
_entry.id   AF-E4PQP4-F1
#
_cell.length_a   1.000
_cell.length_b   1.000
_cell.length_c   1.000
_cell.angle_alpha   90.00
_cell.angle_beta   90.00
_cell.angle_gamma   90.00
#
_symmetry.space_group_name_H-M   'P 1'
#
loop_
_entity.id
_entity.type
_entity.pdbx_description
1 polymer ?
#
loop_
_entity_poly.entity_id
_entity_poly.type
_entity_poly.pdbx_seq_one_letter_code
_entity_poly.pdbx_strand_id
1 'polypeptide(L)'
;MTDMEKDVFAHTAFGKLALKKMQPVPDNFRLFEAGWLGEQPKDWEVMEVKGAEFRRAKSGPRKGRLAIKIRGTERTVYLTKDQIKEESSGND
;
A
#
# COMPACT_ATOMS: atom_id res chain seq x y z
N MET A 1 12.30 10.29 1.27
CA MET A 1 10.85 10.25 1.00
C MET A 1 10.66 9.87 -0.45
N THR A 2 10.10 8.69 -0.63
CA THR A 2 9.94 7.91 -1.86
C THR A 2 9.08 8.65 -2.89
N ASP A 3 9.43 8.51 -4.16
CA ASP A 3 8.64 9.03 -5.27
C ASP A 3 7.37 8.18 -5.44
N MET A 4 6.19 8.73 -5.11
CA MET A 4 4.92 7.98 -5.16
C MET A 4 4.34 7.92 -6.57
N GLU A 5 5.05 8.44 -7.58
CA GLU A 5 4.71 8.18 -8.99
C GLU A 5 4.85 6.68 -9.32
N LYS A 6 5.70 5.94 -8.61
CA LYS A 6 5.81 4.50 -8.74
C LYS A 6 4.93 3.81 -7.69
N ASP A 7 3.88 3.14 -8.15
CA ASP A 7 3.03 2.32 -7.30
C ASP A 7 3.64 0.93 -7.09
N VAL A 8 4.82 0.89 -6.46
CA VAL A 8 5.63 -0.34 -6.36
C VAL A 8 4.86 -1.46 -5.67
N PHE A 9 4.09 -1.13 -4.63
CA PHE A 9 3.32 -2.13 -3.90
C PHE A 9 2.14 -2.67 -4.70
N ALA A 10 1.49 -1.88 -5.56
CA ALA A 10 0.38 -2.36 -6.39
C ALA A 10 0.73 -3.55 -7.31
N HIS A 11 2.02 -3.76 -7.60
CA HIS A 11 2.47 -4.89 -8.40
C HIS A 11 2.70 -6.18 -7.60
N THR A 12 2.71 -6.10 -6.27
CA THR A 12 2.88 -7.26 -5.39
C THR A 12 1.55 -7.95 -5.12
N ALA A 13 1.55 -9.25 -4.78
CA ALA A 13 0.33 -9.99 -4.44
C ALA A 13 -0.42 -9.36 -3.25
N PHE A 14 0.31 -9.00 -2.18
CA PHE A 14 -0.30 -8.32 -1.03
C PHE A 14 -0.86 -6.95 -1.40
N GLY A 15 -0.20 -6.20 -2.29
CA GLY A 15 -0.67 -4.88 -2.69
C GLY A 15 -1.91 -4.93 -3.56
N LYS A 16 -1.99 -5.87 -4.50
CA LYS A 16 -3.23 -6.13 -5.27
C LYS A 16 -4.40 -6.47 -4.34
N LEU A 17 -4.18 -7.40 -3.41
CA LEU A 17 -5.19 -7.79 -2.43
C LEU A 17 -5.59 -6.63 -1.51
N ALA A 18 -4.62 -5.85 -1.02
CA ALA A 18 -4.87 -4.68 -0.20
C ALA A 18 -5.72 -3.65 -0.94
N LEU A 19 -5.37 -3.32 -2.18
CA LEU A 19 -6.12 -2.38 -3.01
C LEU A 19 -7.54 -2.88 -3.28
N LYS A 20 -7.72 -4.19 -3.53
CA LYS A 20 -9.05 -4.81 -3.69
C LYS A 20 -9.91 -4.64 -2.43
N LYS A 21 -9.34 -4.88 -1.24
CA LYS A 21 -10.04 -4.69 0.04
C LYS A 21 -10.29 -3.21 0.39
N MET A 22 -9.45 -2.30 -0.10
CA MET A 22 -9.58 -0.86 0.17
C MET A 22 -10.52 -0.14 -0.80
N GLN A 23 -11.08 -0.79 -1.83
CA GLN A 23 -11.98 -0.14 -2.77
C GLN A 23 -13.23 0.45 -2.08
N PRO A 24 -13.76 1.59 -2.58
CA PRO A 24 -13.25 2.40 -3.69
C PRO A 24 -12.05 3.26 -3.27
N VAL A 25 -10.99 3.30 -4.08
CA VAL A 25 -9.82 4.17 -3.84
C VAL A 25 -9.69 5.27 -4.90
N PRO A 26 -9.28 6.50 -4.55
CA PRO A 26 -8.96 7.55 -5.52
C PRO A 26 -7.80 7.19 -6.45
N ASP A 27 -7.71 7.83 -7.64
CA ASP A 27 -6.65 7.56 -8.64
C ASP A 27 -5.23 7.73 -8.11
N ASN A 28 -5.03 8.67 -7.19
CA ASN A 28 -3.73 8.96 -6.58
C ASN A 28 -3.55 8.27 -5.22
N PHE A 29 -4.38 7.29 -4.91
CA PHE A 29 -4.21 6.45 -3.74
C PHE A 29 -3.01 5.53 -3.93
N ARG A 30 -2.08 5.55 -2.98
CA ARG A 30 -0.88 4.72 -3.01
C ARG A 30 -0.71 4.04 -1.66
N LEU A 31 -0.35 2.76 -1.71
CA LEU A 31 0.17 2.06 -0.54
C LEU A 31 1.55 2.66 -0.23
N PHE A 32 1.83 2.94 1.05
CA PHE A 32 3.10 3.57 1.46
C PHE A 32 3.84 2.78 2.54
N GLU A 33 3.17 1.81 3.18
CA GLU A 33 3.75 1.00 4.24
C GLU A 33 3.13 -0.41 4.21
N ALA A 34 3.97 -1.43 4.34
CA ALA A 34 3.56 -2.81 4.49
C ALA A 34 4.54 -3.50 5.44
N GLY A 35 4.03 -4.25 6.40
CA GLY A 35 4.86 -4.93 7.39
C GLY A 35 4.15 -6.13 8.02
N TRP A 36 4.89 -7.20 8.25
CA TRP A 36 4.39 -8.32 9.05
C TRP A 36 4.28 -7.90 10.52
N LEU A 37 3.16 -8.25 11.15
CA LEU A 37 2.96 -8.11 12.58
C LEU A 37 3.57 -9.32 13.30
N GLY A 38 4.14 -9.07 14.48
CA GLY A 38 4.82 -10.07 15.30
C GLY A 38 6.31 -9.76 15.48
N GLU A 39 6.84 -10.11 16.65
CA GLU A 39 8.24 -9.82 17.01
C GLU A 39 9.23 -10.77 16.35
N GLN A 40 8.82 -12.02 16.12
CA GLN A 40 9.67 -13.06 15.54
C GLN A 40 9.09 -13.57 14.22
N PRO A 41 9.92 -14.07 13.30
CA PRO A 41 9.45 -14.59 12.01
C PRO A 41 8.40 -15.69 12.08
N LYS A 42 8.37 -16.46 13.20
CA LYS A 42 7.36 -17.50 13.46
C LYS A 42 5.96 -16.95 13.74
N ASP A 43 5.86 -15.67 14.11
CA ASP A 43 4.61 -15.00 14.48
C ASP A 43 4.05 -14.18 13.32
N TRP A 44 4.74 -14.13 12.16
CA TRP A 44 4.37 -13.36 10.97
C TRP A 44 3.23 -14.02 10.19
N GLU A 45 2.04 -13.97 10.78
CA GLU A 45 0.81 -14.51 10.20
C GLU A 45 -0.05 -13.43 9.53
N VAL A 46 0.07 -12.19 9.99
CA VAL A 46 -0.72 -11.05 9.52
C VAL A 46 0.20 -9.94 9.02
N MET A 47 -0.06 -9.45 7.82
CA MET A 47 0.57 -8.26 7.26
C MET A 47 -0.37 -7.06 7.41
N GLU A 48 0.14 -5.99 8.03
CA GLU A 48 -0.49 -4.67 8.02
C GLU A 48 -0.07 -3.93 6.76
N VAL A 49 -1.04 -3.44 5.99
CA VAL A 49 -0.80 -2.64 4.79
C VAL A 49 -1.54 -1.32 4.90
N LYS A 50 -0.82 -0.20 4.73
CA LYS A 50 -1.36 1.16 4.81
C LYS A 50 -1.26 1.86 3.47
N GLY A 51 -2.32 2.55 3.10
CA GLY A 51 -2.37 3.44 1.94
C GLY A 51 -3.01 4.77 2.27
N ALA A 52 -2.81 5.75 1.40
CA ALA A 52 -3.42 7.06 1.49
C ALA A 52 -3.49 7.72 0.11
N GLU A 53 -4.30 8.76 -0.02
CA GLU A 53 -4.27 9.62 -1.19
C GLU A 53 -3.06 10.54 -1.14
N PHE A 54 -2.39 10.68 -2.28
CA PHE A 54 -1.30 11.62 -2.46
C PHE A 54 -1.70 12.71 -3.45
N ARG A 55 -1.13 13.90 -3.28
CA ARG A 55 -1.22 14.99 -4.26
C ARG A 55 0.15 15.44 -4.72
N ARG A 56 0.16 16.07 -5.90
CA ARG A 56 1.37 16.70 -6.44
C ARG A 56 1.81 17.88 -5.56
N ALA A 57 3.11 18.00 -5.35
CA ALA A 57 3.68 19.14 -4.64
C ALA A 57 3.55 20.42 -5.49
N LYS A 58 3.02 21.50 -4.91
CA LYS A 58 2.84 22.80 -5.59
C LYS A 58 4.11 23.67 -5.55
N SER A 59 5.02 23.39 -4.61
CA SER A 59 6.25 24.14 -4.36
C SER A 59 7.35 23.24 -3.78
N GLY A 60 8.57 23.79 -3.69
CA GLY A 60 9.75 23.11 -3.12
C GLY A 60 10.51 22.22 -4.11
N PRO A 61 11.57 21.53 -3.66
CA PRO A 61 12.47 20.74 -4.52
C PRO A 61 11.80 19.58 -5.26
N ARG A 62 10.61 19.15 -4.82
CA ARG A 62 9.81 18.08 -5.45
C ARG A 62 8.57 18.58 -6.18
N LYS A 63 8.49 19.88 -6.49
CA LYS A 63 7.36 20.47 -7.23
C LYS A 63 7.01 19.62 -8.46
N GLY A 64 5.72 19.37 -8.64
CA GLY A 64 5.19 18.53 -9.72
C GLY A 64 5.10 17.04 -9.39
N ARG A 65 5.89 16.49 -8.45
CA ARG A 65 5.88 15.06 -8.13
C ARG A 65 4.73 14.69 -7.19
N LEU A 66 4.18 13.49 -7.37
CA LEU A 66 3.22 12.89 -6.45
C LEU A 66 3.96 12.50 -5.15
N ALA A 67 3.83 13.32 -4.10
CA ALA A 67 4.65 13.15 -2.90
C ALA A 67 4.01 13.66 -1.60
N ILE A 68 2.89 14.39 -1.65
CA ILE A 68 2.27 14.95 -0.45
C ILE A 68 1.09 14.07 -0.05
N LYS A 69 1.23 13.32 1.05
CA LYS A 69 0.13 12.56 1.66
C LYS A 69 -0.98 13.49 2.12
N ILE A 70 -2.23 13.21 1.74
CA ILE A 70 -3.40 13.93 2.23
C ILE A 70 -3.82 13.33 3.57
N ARG A 71 -3.81 14.15 4.63
CA ARG A 71 -4.20 13.72 5.98
C ARG A 71 -5.68 13.36 6.01
N GLY A 72 -6.04 12.30 6.72
CA GLY A 72 -7.41 11.80 6.85
C GLY A 72 -7.84 10.88 5.72
N THR A 73 -6.95 10.58 4.76
CA THR A 73 -7.22 9.62 3.68
C THR A 73 -6.54 8.28 3.92
N GLU A 74 -5.86 8.13 5.05
CA GLU A 74 -5.22 6.89 5.44
C GLU A 74 -6.24 5.75 5.58
N ARG A 75 -5.92 4.60 4.98
CA ARG A 75 -6.63 3.34 5.18
C ARG A 75 -5.63 2.25 5.52
N THR A 76 -6.04 1.38 6.43
CA THR A 76 -5.26 0.22 6.85
C THR A 76 -6.08 -1.02 6.59
N VAL A 77 -5.43 -2.06 6.07
CA VAL A 77 -6.01 -3.41 5.98
C VAL A 77 -5.04 -4.41 6.56
N TYR A 78 -5.59 -5.49 7.08
CA TYR A 78 -4.86 -6.63 7.59
C TYR A 78 -5.07 -7.81 6.65
N LEU A 79 -3.98 -8.40 6.20
CA LEU A 79 -3.96 -9.53 5.28
C LEU A 79 -3.31 -10.72 5.97
N THR A 80 -3.93 -11.89 5.91
CA THR A 80 -3.27 -13.11 6.40
C THR A 80 -2.33 -13.66 5.34
N LYS A 81 -1.31 -14.41 5.78
CA LYS A 81 -0.37 -15.10 4.89
C LYS A 81 -1.08 -15.98 3.87
N ASP A 82 -2.15 -16.67 4.28
CA ASP A 82 -2.91 -17.55 3.40
C ASP A 82 -3.70 -16.77 2.34
N GLN A 83 -4.29 -15.62 2.70
CA GLN A 83 -4.95 -14.76 1.71
C GLN A 83 -3.95 -14.25 0.66
N ILE A 84 -2.74 -13.89 1.07
CA ILE A 84 -1.69 -13.43 0.16
C ILE A 84 -1.23 -14.57 -0.77
N LYS A 85 -1.09 -15.79 -0.24
CA LYS A 85 -0.74 -16.97 -1.04
C LYS A 85 -1.81 -17.27 -2.08
N GLU A 86 -3.08 -17.28 -1.68
CA GLU A 86 -4.21 -17.53 -2.59
C GLU A 86 -4.22 -16.52 -3.75
N GLU A 87 -4.03 -15.23 -3.45
CA GLU A 87 -3.93 -14.18 -4.48
C GLU A 87 -2.70 -14.36 -5.39
N SER A 88 -1.59 -14.91 -4.87
CA SER A 88 -0.39 -15.17 -5.67
C SER A 88 -0.53 -16.39 -6.59
N SER A 89 -1.33 -17.39 -6.21
CA SER A 89 -1.55 -18.62 -6.97
C SER A 89 -2.66 -18.50 -8.01
N GLY A 90 -3.52 -17.49 -7.93
CA GLY A 90 -4.60 -17.25 -8.90
C GLY A 90 -4.17 -16.57 -10.21
N ASN A 91 -2.87 -16.54 -10.52
CA ASN A 91 -2.32 -15.79 -11.65
C ASN A 91 -1.35 -16.62 -12.53
N ASP A 92 -1.50 -17.95 -12.50
CA ASP A 92 -0.88 -18.93 -13.42
C ASP A 92 -1.88 -19.35 -14.52
#